data_AF-A0A946FP86-F1
#
_entry.id   AF-A0A946FP86-F1
#
_cell.length_a   1.000
_cell.length_b   1.000
_cell.length_c   1.000
_cell.angle_alpha   90.00
_cell.angle_beta   90.00
_cell.angle_gamma   90.00
#
_symmetry.space_group_name_H-M   'P 1'
#
loop_
_entity.id
_entity.type
_entity.pdbx_description
1 polymer ?
#
loop_
_entity_poly.entity_id
_entity_poly.type
_entity_poly.pdbx_seq_one_letter_code
_entity_poly.pdbx_strand_id
1 'polypeptide(L)'
;KVIRELTPLYGADCPVVVVYRATWPDELIIQGTLADIRAAVKASKITRTALILVGPALGEHAFRDSKLYDAAHHHVLRPKSA
;
A
#
# COMPACT_ATOMS: atom_id res chain seq x y z
N LYS A 1 -10.88 -14.25 -2.94
CA LYS A 1 -11.93 -13.20 -2.87
C LYS A 1 -11.43 -11.89 -3.48
N VAL A 2 -10.41 -11.27 -2.87
CA VAL A 2 -9.80 -9.99 -3.29
C VAL A 2 -9.57 -9.87 -4.80
N ILE A 3 -8.73 -10.72 -5.41
CA ILE A 3 -8.42 -10.63 -6.86
C ILE A 3 -9.68 -10.64 -7.72
N ARG A 4 -10.54 -11.66 -7.52
CA ARG A 4 -11.78 -11.81 -8.28
C ARG A 4 -12.67 -10.57 -8.21
N GLU A 5 -12.74 -9.92 -7.06
CA GLU A 5 -13.63 -8.77 -6.84
C GLU A 5 -13.01 -7.45 -7.31
N LEU A 6 -11.68 -7.30 -7.23
CA LEU A 6 -11.01 -6.04 -7.55
C LEU A 6 -10.48 -5.96 -8.98
N THR A 7 -10.15 -7.09 -9.63
CA THR A 7 -9.64 -7.07 -11.01
C THR A 7 -10.59 -6.38 -11.99
N PRO A 8 -11.93 -6.56 -11.93
CA PRO A 8 -12.85 -5.82 -12.82
C PRO A 8 -12.89 -4.31 -12.59
N LEU A 9 -12.49 -3.83 -11.40
CA LEU A 9 -12.58 -2.42 -11.00
C LEU A 9 -11.26 -1.67 -11.24
N TYR A 10 -10.14 -2.35 -11.04
CA TYR A 10 -8.81 -1.74 -11.06
C TYR A 10 -7.88 -2.25 -12.18
N GLY A 11 -8.26 -3.31 -12.88
CA GLY A 11 -7.43 -3.97 -13.89
C GLY A 11 -6.44 -4.98 -13.28
N ALA A 12 -5.96 -5.91 -14.12
CA ALA A 12 -5.05 -6.97 -13.69
C ALA A 12 -3.68 -6.41 -13.24
N ASP A 13 -3.24 -5.32 -13.86
CA ASP A 13 -1.96 -4.67 -13.59
C ASP A 13 -2.00 -3.73 -12.37
N CYS A 14 -3.13 -3.63 -11.67
CA CYS A 14 -3.22 -2.77 -10.50
C CYS A 14 -2.22 -3.20 -9.42
N PRO A 15 -1.37 -2.27 -8.93
CA PRO A 15 -0.40 -2.57 -7.89
C PRO A 15 -1.04 -3.05 -6.59
N VAL A 16 -0.40 -4.04 -5.96
CA VAL A 16 -0.79 -4.64 -4.69
C VAL A 16 0.44 -4.77 -3.81
N VAL A 17 0.26 -4.47 -2.52
CA VAL A 17 1.26 -4.72 -1.48
C VAL A 17 0.61 -5.53 -0.36
N VAL A 18 1.23 -6.65 0.02
CA VAL A 18 0.83 -7.47 1.15
C VAL A 18 1.90 -7.35 2.24
N VAL A 19 1.52 -6.83 3.40
CA VAL A 19 2.43 -6.63 4.54
C VAL A 19 2.05 -7.61 5.64
N TYR A 20 2.89 -8.60 5.88
CA TYR A 20 2.75 -9.56 6.97
C TYR A 20 3.38 -9.02 8.24
N ARG A 21 2.62 -9.06 9.35
CA ARG A 21 3.07 -8.64 10.68
C ARG A 21 3.83 -7.30 10.66
N ALA A 22 3.18 -6.27 10.12
CA ALA A 22 3.74 -4.93 10.04
C ALA A 22 4.34 -4.50 11.40
N THR A 23 5.55 -3.94 11.36
CA THR A 23 6.39 -3.49 12.48
C THR A 23 6.91 -4.58 13.43
N TRP A 24 6.68 -5.86 13.15
CA TRP A 24 7.25 -6.96 13.94
C TRP A 24 8.65 -7.31 13.43
N PRO A 25 9.50 -7.98 14.23
CA PRO A 25 10.87 -8.35 13.83
C PRO A 25 10.95 -9.21 12.56
N ASP A 26 9.87 -9.91 12.23
CA ASP A 26 9.79 -10.79 11.08
C ASP A 26 8.79 -10.30 10.00
N GLU A 27 8.58 -8.98 9.94
CA GLU A 27 7.79 -8.35 8.89
C GLU A 27 8.21 -8.87 7.49
N LEU A 28 7.22 -9.17 6.65
CA LEU A 28 7.46 -9.48 5.25
C LEU A 28 6.56 -8.65 4.35
N ILE A 29 7.16 -7.91 3.44
CA ILE A 29 6.47 -7.12 2.41
C ILE A 29 6.55 -7.87 1.08
N ILE A 30 5.39 -8.12 0.47
CA ILE A 30 5.27 -8.73 -0.86
C ILE A 30 4.58 -7.73 -1.77
N GLN A 31 5.26 -7.32 -2.84
CA GLN A 31 4.73 -6.41 -3.84
C GLN A 31 4.46 -7.15 -5.14
N GLY A 32 3.46 -6.69 -5.89
CA GLY A 32 3.08 -7.28 -7.17
C GLY A 32 1.85 -6.58 -7.73
N THR A 33 1.09 -7.30 -8.55
CA THR A 33 -0.15 -6.84 -9.19
C THR A 33 -1.31 -7.75 -8.84
N LEU A 34 -2.55 -7.34 -9.16
CA LEU A 34 -3.70 -8.25 -9.02
C LEU A 34 -3.55 -9.54 -9.85
N ALA A 35 -2.72 -9.55 -10.90
CA ALA A 35 -2.43 -10.72 -11.72
C ALA A 35 -1.55 -11.76 -11.00
N ASP A 36 -0.52 -11.34 -10.27
CA ASP A 36 0.54 -12.23 -9.76
C ASP A 36 0.54 -12.43 -8.23
N ILE A 37 -0.06 -11.51 -7.46
CA ILE A 37 0.16 -11.43 -6.01
C ILE A 37 -0.27 -12.69 -5.26
N ARG A 38 -1.30 -13.39 -5.75
CA ARG A 38 -1.75 -14.65 -5.15
C ARG A 38 -0.69 -15.74 -5.19
N ALA A 39 0.06 -15.83 -6.29
CA ALA A 39 1.13 -16.82 -6.40
C ALA A 39 2.26 -16.48 -5.42
N ALA A 40 2.65 -15.21 -5.36
CA ALA A 40 3.70 -14.72 -4.45
C ALA A 40 3.35 -14.96 -2.97
N VAL A 41 2.14 -14.62 -2.54
CA VAL A 41 1.66 -14.85 -1.16
C VAL A 41 1.55 -16.34 -0.83
N LYS A 42 1.17 -17.19 -1.79
CA LYS A 42 1.12 -18.64 -1.56
C LYS A 42 2.52 -19.22 -1.36
N ALA A 43 3.51 -18.74 -2.10
CA ALA A 43 4.89 -19.18 -1.98
C ALA A 43 5.52 -18.80 -0.63
N SER A 44 5.14 -17.66 -0.05
CA SER A 44 5.63 -17.21 1.27
C SER A 44 4.99 -17.92 2.47
N LYS A 45 3.96 -18.75 2.25
CA LYS A 45 3.26 -19.53 3.29
C LYS A 45 2.62 -18.67 4.39
N ILE A 46 2.36 -17.40 4.12
CA ILE A 46 1.60 -16.53 5.04
C ILE A 46 0.15 -16.98 5.08
N THR A 47 -0.39 -17.18 6.29
CA THR A 47 -1.78 -17.64 6.47
C THR A 47 -2.67 -16.65 7.21
N ARG A 48 -2.08 -15.76 8.04
CA ARG A 48 -2.80 -14.81 8.91
C ARG A 48 -2.00 -13.52 9.11
N THR A 49 -2.63 -12.51 9.70
CA THR A 49 -1.98 -11.25 10.11
C THR A 49 -1.24 -10.56 8.98
N ALA A 50 -1.95 -10.32 7.88
CA ALA A 50 -1.45 -9.58 6.74
C ALA A 50 -2.40 -8.45 6.35
N LEU A 51 -1.83 -7.28 6.06
CA LEU A 51 -2.52 -6.16 5.44
C LEU A 51 -2.41 -6.32 3.92
N ILE A 52 -3.52 -6.13 3.20
CA ILE A 52 -3.55 -6.14 1.73
C ILE A 52 -3.92 -4.73 1.28
N LEU A 53 -2.96 -4.03 0.69
CA LEU A 53 -3.11 -2.70 0.11
C LEU A 53 -3.22 -2.86 -1.40
N VAL A 54 -4.23 -2.27 -2.01
CA VAL A 54 -4.48 -2.35 -3.47
C VAL A 54 -4.72 -0.94 -3.98
N GLY A 55 -4.00 -0.54 -5.02
CA GLY A 55 -4.32 0.69 -5.73
C GLY A 55 -3.17 1.31 -6.51
N PRO A 56 -3.48 2.20 -7.47
CA PRO A 56 -2.47 2.86 -8.31
C PRO A 56 -1.42 3.67 -7.55
N ALA A 57 -1.77 4.18 -6.37
CA ALA A 57 -0.85 4.95 -5.51
C ALA A 57 0.33 4.13 -4.97
N LEU A 58 0.27 2.79 -5.07
CA LEU A 58 1.36 1.88 -4.70
C LEU A 58 2.35 1.65 -5.87
N GLY A 59 2.08 2.23 -7.05
CA GLY A 59 2.91 2.17 -8.24
C GLY A 59 3.98 3.27 -8.27
N GLU A 60 4.18 3.92 -9.43
CA GLU A 60 5.28 4.89 -9.64
C GLU A 60 5.43 5.93 -8.52
N HIS A 61 6.67 6.08 -8.05
CA HIS A 61 7.05 6.85 -6.86
C HIS A 61 7.42 8.31 -7.15
N ALA A 62 7.05 8.86 -8.30
CA ALA A 62 7.37 10.23 -8.68
C ALA A 62 6.27 11.21 -8.27
N PHE A 63 5.89 11.25 -6.99
CA PHE A 63 4.95 12.23 -6.46
C PHE A 63 5.52 12.98 -5.26
N ARG A 64 5.11 14.23 -5.11
CA ARG A 64 5.51 15.06 -3.96
C ARG A 64 4.83 14.54 -2.71
N ASP A 65 5.60 14.40 -1.63
CA ASP A 65 5.05 14.04 -0.32
C ASP A 65 3.95 14.99 0.16
N SER A 66 3.00 14.41 0.88
CA SER A 66 1.94 15.16 1.54
C SER A 66 2.51 16.02 2.66
N LYS A 67 2.14 17.30 2.66
CA LYS A 67 2.48 18.24 3.74
C LYS A 67 1.50 18.23 4.91
N LEU A 68 0.57 17.27 4.96
CA LEU A 68 -0.49 17.20 5.97
C LEU A 68 0.05 17.28 7.41
N TYR A 69 1.14 16.57 7.68
CA TYR A 69 1.81 16.54 8.99
C TYR A 69 3.17 17.26 8.99
N ASP A 70 3.56 17.93 7.90
CA ASP A 70 4.79 18.71 7.85
C ASP A 70 4.65 19.92 8.79
N ALA A 71 5.50 19.98 9.81
CA ALA A 71 5.45 21.04 10.83
C ALA A 71 5.70 22.44 10.24
N ALA A 72 6.47 22.54 9.14
CA ALA A 72 6.75 23.80 8.45
C ALA A 72 5.65 24.17 7.43
N HIS A 73 4.64 23.33 7.23
CA HIS A 73 3.53 23.64 6.35
C HIS A 73 2.49 24.53 7.04
N HIS A 74 2.40 25.78 6.58
CA HIS A 74 1.41 26.74 7.04
C HIS A 74 0.24 26.83 6.04
N HIS A 75 -0.97 26.92 6.57
CA HIS A 75 -2.21 27.08 5.81
C HIS A 75 -3.26 27.79 6.68
N VAL A 76 -4.48 28.00 6.16
CA VAL A 76 -5.52 28.79 6.86
C VAL A 76 -5.89 28.27 8.25
N LEU A 77 -5.77 26.96 8.51
CA LEU A 77 -6.03 26.36 9.83
C LEU A 77 -4.74 26.12 10.65
N ARG A 78 -3.58 26.52 10.13
CA ARG A 78 -2.28 26.47 10.82
C ARG A 78 -1.48 27.74 10.50
N PRO A 79 -1.82 28.89 11.12
CA PRO A 79 -1.11 30.14 10.95
C PRO A 79 0.36 30.02 11.39
N LYS A 80 1.22 30.91 10.89
CA LYS A 80 2.54 31.09 11.48
C LYS A 80 2.37 31.68 12.87
N SER A 81 3.04 31.11 13.87
CA SER A 81 3.22 31.80 15.16
C SER A 81 3.93 33.12 14.91
N ALA A 82 3.45 34.18 15.54
CA ALA A 82 4.01 35.54 15.45
C ALA A 82 5.40 35.61 16.10
#